data_AF-A0A522D0V8-F1
#
_entry.id   AF-A0A522D0V8-F1
#
_cell.length_a   1.000
_cell.length_b   1.000
_cell.length_c   1.000
_cell.angle_alpha   90.00
_cell.angle_beta   90.00
_cell.angle_gamma   90.00
#
_symmetry.space_group_name_H-M   'P 1'
#
loop_
_entity.id
_entity.type
_entity.pdbx_description
1 polymer ?
#
loop_
_entity_poly.entity_id
_entity_poly.type
_entity_poly.pdbx_seq_one_letter_code
_entity_poly.pdbx_strand_id
1 'polypeptide(L)'
;MFSGPVSYFGFQQLYGSGPGQTTLDFFNTSGALIQRITVAPFGNFGFARAGGLKDIAGVSVFTTDPGGLGYDNLVYDAPLVTTGGVPEPGVWALMIAGFGLAGAALRRRRMAAA
;
A
#
# COMPACT_ATOMS: atom_id res chain seq x y z
N MET A 1 19.66 -8.33 3.96
CA MET A 1 19.50 -8.11 5.41
C MET A 1 19.71 -6.61 5.68
N PHE A 2 19.04 -6.03 6.67
CA PHE A 2 19.05 -4.57 6.89
C PHE A 2 20.48 -4.04 7.13
N SER A 3 20.80 -2.85 6.61
CA SER A 3 22.09 -2.18 6.85
C SER A 3 22.17 -1.49 8.23
N GLY A 4 21.05 -1.45 8.96
CA GLY A 4 20.88 -0.88 10.30
C GLY A 4 19.39 -0.95 10.69
N PRO A 5 19.01 -0.54 11.91
CA PRO A 5 17.60 -0.51 12.30
C PRO A 5 16.77 0.36 11.35
N VAL A 6 15.58 -0.12 11.01
CA VAL A 6 14.64 0.52 10.08
C VAL A 6 13.38 0.96 10.81
N SER A 7 12.64 1.87 10.20
CA SER A 7 11.35 2.37 10.72
C SER A 7 10.14 1.76 10.01
N TYR A 8 10.38 1.14 8.86
CA TYR A 8 9.33 0.60 8.02
C TYR A 8 9.74 -0.75 7.43
N PHE A 9 8.78 -1.66 7.38
CA PHE A 9 8.88 -2.93 6.67
C PHE A 9 7.54 -3.27 6.04
N GLY A 10 7.56 -3.74 4.80
CA GLY A 10 6.37 -4.16 4.09
C GLY A 10 6.71 -5.16 2.98
N PHE A 11 5.67 -5.80 2.47
CA PHE A 11 5.74 -6.71 1.33
C PHE A 11 4.35 -6.85 0.72
N GLN A 12 4.32 -7.28 -0.53
CA GLN A 12 3.11 -7.74 -1.17
C GLN A 12 2.93 -9.23 -0.88
N GLN A 13 1.79 -9.60 -0.30
CA GLN A 13 1.46 -11.00 -0.08
C GLN A 13 0.75 -11.56 -1.32
N LEU A 14 1.35 -12.57 -1.94
CA LEU A 14 0.90 -13.13 -3.21
C LEU A 14 0.02 -14.38 -3.02
N TYR A 15 0.21 -15.14 -1.93
CA TYR A 15 -0.52 -16.41 -1.74
C TYR A 15 -0.66 -16.83 -0.27
N GLY A 16 -1.89 -17.16 0.13
CA GLY A 16 -2.30 -17.80 1.37
C GLY A 16 -3.74 -18.30 1.19
N SER A 17 -3.91 -19.42 0.50
CA SER A 17 -5.23 -19.91 0.05
C SER A 17 -5.95 -20.79 1.07
N GLY A 18 -5.31 -21.12 2.20
CA GLY A 18 -5.86 -21.98 3.24
C GLY A 18 -6.46 -21.20 4.43
N PRO A 19 -7.05 -21.92 5.40
CA PRO A 19 -7.61 -21.31 6.62
C PRO A 19 -6.53 -20.90 7.65
N GLY A 20 -5.25 -21.01 7.29
CA GLY A 20 -4.13 -20.68 8.17
C GLY A 20 -3.98 -19.19 8.38
N GLN A 21 -3.24 -18.84 9.43
CA GLN A 21 -2.93 -17.45 9.77
C GLN A 21 -1.45 -17.19 9.54
N THR A 22 -1.13 -15.98 9.11
CA THR A 22 0.24 -15.51 9.00
C THR A 22 0.49 -14.44 10.04
N THR A 23 1.57 -14.60 10.78
CA THR A 23 1.98 -13.72 11.88
C THR A 23 3.34 -13.13 11.57
N LEU A 24 3.47 -11.83 11.81
CA LEU A 24 4.72 -11.09 11.72
C LEU A 24 5.15 -10.57 13.07
N ASP A 25 6.41 -10.81 13.39
CA ASP A 25 7.05 -10.33 14.61
C ASP A 25 8.17 -9.37 14.27
N PHE A 26 8.17 -8.20 14.91
CA PHE A 26 9.19 -7.17 14.76
C PHE A 26 10.04 -7.13 16.01
N PHE A 27 11.36 -7.16 15.86
CA PHE A 27 12.32 -7.20 16.96
C PHE A 27 13.24 -5.99 16.92
N ASN A 28 13.65 -5.52 18.09
CA ASN A 28 14.69 -4.50 18.22
C ASN A 28 16.10 -5.10 18.22
N THR A 29 17.13 -4.26 18.35
CA THR A 29 18.54 -4.69 18.36
C THR A 29 18.92 -5.59 19.55
N SER A 30 18.18 -5.54 20.65
CA SER A 30 18.37 -6.44 21.79
C SER A 30 17.64 -7.77 21.63
N GLY A 31 16.93 -7.99 20.51
CA GLY A 31 16.09 -9.15 20.26
C GLY A 31 14.73 -9.11 20.97
N ALA A 32 14.37 -8.00 21.62
CA ALA A 32 13.07 -7.87 22.26
C ALA A 32 11.97 -7.64 21.22
N LEU A 33 10.81 -8.25 21.44
CA LEU A 33 9.63 -8.09 20.58
C LEU A 33 9.09 -6.65 20.71
N ILE A 34 9.05 -5.94 19.59
CA ILE A 34 8.40 -4.64 19.45
C ILE A 34 6.90 -4.82 19.27
N GLN A 35 6.52 -5.68 18.32
CA GLN A 35 5.13 -5.88 17.93
C GLN A 35 4.95 -7.24 17.26
N ARG A 36 3.80 -7.88 17.53
CA ARG A 36 3.28 -9.02 16.78
C ARG A 36 2.01 -8.60 16.04
N ILE A 37 1.89 -8.96 14.76
CA ILE A 37 0.75 -8.63 13.92
C ILE A 37 0.29 -9.88 13.17
N THR A 38 -1.00 -10.19 13.24
CA THR A 38 -1.64 -11.16 12.36
C THR A 38 -2.10 -10.44 11.09
N VAL A 39 -1.72 -10.96 9.93
CA VAL A 39 -2.09 -10.38 8.63
C VAL A 39 -3.17 -11.21 7.95
N ALA A 40 -3.99 -10.53 7.13
CA ALA A 40 -4.98 -11.20 6.31
C ALA A 40 -4.31 -12.12 5.26
N PRO A 41 -4.99 -13.17 4.78
CA PRO A 41 -4.45 -14.12 3.82
C PRO A 41 -4.13 -13.50 2.44
N PHE A 42 -4.71 -12.34 2.11
CA PHE A 42 -4.49 -11.65 0.85
C PHE A 42 -4.28 -10.14 1.07
N GLY A 43 -3.41 -9.55 0.25
CA GLY A 43 -3.23 -8.10 0.16
C GLY A 43 -1.80 -7.64 0.42
N ASN A 44 -1.64 -6.32 0.43
CA ASN A 44 -0.36 -5.69 0.74
C ASN A 44 -0.28 -5.43 2.24
N PHE A 45 0.89 -5.70 2.82
CA PHE A 45 1.16 -5.42 4.22
C PHE A 45 2.27 -4.38 4.36
N GLY A 46 2.08 -3.46 5.30
CA GLY A 46 3.10 -2.51 5.71
C GLY A 46 2.97 -2.20 7.19
N PHE A 47 4.10 -2.19 7.88
CA PHE A 47 4.22 -1.76 9.27
C PHE A 47 5.20 -0.60 9.37
N ALA A 48 4.73 0.51 9.93
CA ALA A 48 5.52 1.71 10.16
C ALA A 48 5.59 2.01 11.66
N ARG A 49 6.78 2.38 12.14
CA ARG A 49 6.97 2.89 13.49
C ARG A 49 6.48 4.32 13.58
N ALA A 50 5.83 4.64 14.71
CA ALA A 50 5.35 5.99 14.99
C ALA A 50 6.51 6.99 14.89
N GLY A 51 6.26 8.11 14.21
CA GLY A 51 7.26 9.17 14.01
C GLY A 51 8.49 8.75 13.20
N GLY A 52 8.47 7.60 12.51
CA GLY A 52 9.64 7.11 11.77
C GLY A 52 10.77 6.61 12.68
N LEU A 53 10.46 6.18 13.91
CA LEU A 53 11.46 5.64 14.83
C LEU A 53 12.15 4.41 14.21
N LYS A 54 13.48 4.47 14.06
CA LYS A 54 14.29 3.39 13.51
C LYS A 54 14.75 2.42 14.58
N ASP A 55 13.86 1.52 15.01
CA ASP A 55 14.14 0.52 16.06
C ASP A 55 13.89 -0.92 15.61
N ILE A 56 13.39 -1.17 14.39
CA ILE A 56 13.22 -2.52 13.86
C ILE A 56 14.57 -3.05 13.37
N ALA A 57 15.11 -4.07 14.03
CA ALA A 57 16.36 -4.73 13.66
C ALA A 57 16.15 -6.15 13.09
N GLY A 58 14.98 -6.75 13.31
CA GLY A 58 14.65 -8.08 12.81
C GLY A 58 13.16 -8.23 12.53
N VAL A 59 12.84 -9.09 11.56
CA VAL A 59 11.46 -9.46 11.23
C VAL A 59 11.39 -10.98 11.10
N SER A 60 10.44 -11.60 11.78
CA SER A 60 10.06 -12.99 11.57
C SER A 60 8.69 -13.04 10.91
N VAL A 61 8.54 -13.95 9.94
CA VAL A 61 7.27 -14.23 9.27
C VAL A 61 6.99 -15.71 9.45
N PHE A 62 5.86 -16.02 10.08
CA PHE A 62 5.45 -17.38 10.35
C PHE A 62 4.03 -17.59 9.84
N THR A 63 3.78 -18.72 9.17
CA THR A 63 2.44 -19.08 8.70
C THR A 63 2.06 -20.47 9.20
N THR A 64 0.79 -20.61 9.58
CA THR A 64 0.17 -21.92 9.82
C THR A 64 -0.61 -22.42 8.60
N ASP A 65 -0.60 -21.69 7.48
CA ASP A 65 -1.26 -22.13 6.25
C ASP A 65 -0.53 -23.34 5.64
N PRO A 66 -1.20 -24.50 5.47
CA PRO A 66 -0.60 -25.67 4.83
C PRO A 66 -0.15 -25.42 3.38
N GLY A 67 -0.76 -24.44 2.70
CA GLY A 67 -0.37 -24.01 1.35
C GLY A 67 0.90 -23.15 1.32
N GLY A 68 1.42 -22.78 2.50
CA GLY A 68 2.56 -21.87 2.64
C GLY A 68 2.20 -20.41 2.42
N LEU A 69 3.23 -19.57 2.37
CA LEU A 69 3.11 -18.13 2.18
C LEU A 69 3.95 -17.69 0.97
N GLY A 70 3.30 -17.08 -0.01
CA GLY A 70 3.98 -16.35 -1.08
C GLY A 70 4.12 -14.88 -0.72
N TYR A 71 5.34 -14.33 -0.79
CA TYR A 71 5.63 -12.91 -0.59
C TYR A 71 6.53 -12.39 -1.71
N ASP A 72 6.27 -11.16 -2.16
CA ASP A 72 7.04 -10.43 -3.16
C ASP A 72 7.13 -8.95 -2.78
N ASN A 73 7.94 -8.18 -3.49
CA ASN A 73 8.07 -6.73 -3.35
C ASN A 73 8.41 -6.32 -1.90
N LEU A 74 9.35 -7.03 -1.30
CA LEU A 74 9.86 -6.72 0.03
C LEU A 74 10.45 -5.31 0.03
N VAL A 75 9.98 -4.48 0.95
CA VAL A 75 10.38 -3.09 1.08
C VAL A 75 10.70 -2.78 2.54
N TYR A 76 11.79 -2.05 2.76
CA TYR A 76 12.15 -1.55 4.09
C TYR A 76 12.70 -0.12 3.95
N ASP A 77 12.34 0.74 4.90
CA ASP A 77 12.78 2.15 4.96
C ASP A 77 12.62 2.94 3.62
N ALA A 78 11.76 2.47 2.71
CA ALA A 78 11.37 3.24 1.54
C ALA A 78 10.41 4.34 1.98
N PRO A 79 10.44 5.52 1.34
CA PRO A 79 9.37 6.49 1.53
C PRO A 79 8.05 5.78 1.24
N LEU A 80 7.10 5.86 2.18
CA LEU A 80 5.73 5.40 1.98
C LEU A 80 5.29 5.95 0.62
N VAL A 81 5.27 5.09 -0.40
CA VAL A 81 4.84 5.49 -1.73
C VAL A 81 3.34 5.67 -1.57
N THR A 82 2.93 6.92 -1.30
CA THR A 82 1.57 7.34 -1.57
C THR A 82 1.43 7.15 -3.07
N THR A 83 0.84 6.03 -3.48
CA THR A 83 0.46 5.84 -4.87
C THR A 83 -0.42 7.03 -5.20
N GLY A 84 0.11 8.01 -5.95
CA GLY A 84 -0.61 9.20 -6.33
C GLY A 84 -1.93 8.75 -6.92
N GLY A 85 -3.03 9.13 -6.25
CA GLY A 85 -4.35 8.57 -6.55
C GLY A 85 -4.61 8.66 -8.05
N VAL A 86 -4.93 7.53 -8.67
CA VAL A 86 -5.56 7.56 -9.99
C VAL A 86 -6.79 8.45 -9.83
N PRO A 87 -6.99 9.47 -10.68
CA PRO A 87 -8.13 10.34 -10.56
C PRO A 87 -9.39 9.48 -10.48
N GLU A 88 -10.15 9.65 -9.39
CA GLU A 88 -11.32 8.82 -9.15
C GLU A 88 -12.26 8.87 -10.36
N PRO A 89 -13.04 7.81 -10.64
CA PRO A 89 -13.99 7.81 -11.75
C PRO A 89 -14.88 9.08 -11.81
N GLY A 90 -15.19 9.68 -10.65
CA GLY A 90 -15.92 10.94 -10.56
C GLY A 90 -15.17 12.16 -11.13
N VAL A 91 -13.85 12.22 -10.97
CA VAL A 91 -13.01 13.29 -11.53
C VAL A 91 -13.08 13.25 -13.06
N TRP A 92 -13.03 12.06 -13.65
CA TRP A 92 -13.21 11.88 -15.10
C TRP A 92 -14.59 12.34 -15.56
N ALA A 93 -15.64 11.95 -14.85
CA ALA A 93 -17.00 12.36 -15.18
C ALA A 93 -17.15 13.90 -15.12
N LEU A 94 -16.59 14.55 -14.11
CA LEU A 94 -16.63 16.01 -13.97
C LEU A 94 -15.87 16.71 -15.10
N MET A 95 -14.68 16.20 -15.47
CA MET A 95 -13.91 16.77 -16.58
C MET A 95 -14.66 16.64 -17.91
N ILE A 96 -15.20 15.45 -18.20
CA ILE A 96 -15.98 15.21 -19.42
C ILE A 96 -17.21 16.13 -19.45
N ALA A 97 -17.94 16.25 -18.34
CA ALA A 97 -19.09 17.15 -18.24
C ALA A 97 -18.67 18.62 -18.46
N GLY A 98 -17.60 19.08 -17.81
CA GLY A 98 -17.08 20.43 -17.97
C GLY A 98 -16.66 20.76 -19.40
N PHE A 99 -15.91 19.87 -20.05
CA PHE A 99 -15.51 20.03 -21.45
C PHE A 99 -16.71 19.93 -22.40
N GLY A 100 -17.67 19.06 -22.12
CA GLY A 100 -18.92 18.95 -22.88
C GLY A 100 -19.74 20.25 -22.84
N LEU A 101 -19.91 20.85 -21.66
CA LEU A 101 -20.61 22.12 -21.47
C LEU A 101 -19.87 23.28 -22.16
N ALA A 102 -18.56 23.37 -21.99
CA ALA A 102 -17.74 24.40 -22.64
C ALA A 102 -17.82 24.31 -24.16
N GLY A 103 -17.68 23.10 -24.72
CA GLY A 103 -17.81 22.84 -26.14
C GLY A 103 -19.21 23.17 -26.68
N ALA A 104 -20.27 22.82 -25.94
CA ALA A 104 -21.65 23.15 -26.30
C ALA A 104 -21.90 24.67 -26.31
N ALA A 105 -21.37 25.40 -25.32
CA ALA A 105 -21.47 26.85 -25.27
C ALA A 105 -20.79 27.53 -26.47
N LEU A 106 -19.59 27.07 -26.85
CA LEU A 106 -18.87 27.59 -28.02
C LEU A 106 -19.62 27.33 -29.33
N ARG A 107 -20.24 26.16 -29.49
CA ARG A 107 -21.05 25.83 -30.68
C ARG A 107 -22.30 26.72 -30.80
N ARG A 108 -23.00 26.96 -29.69
CA ARG A 108 -24.17 27.87 -29.68
C ARG A 108 -23.81 29.30 -30.11
N ARG A 109 -22.69 29.84 -29.62
CA ARG A 109 -22.24 31.19 -29.98
C ARG A 109 -21.92 31.33 -31.47
N ARG A 110 -21.34 30.30 -32.08
CA ARG A 110 -21.10 30.27 -33.54
C ARG A 110 -22.39 30.27 -34.35
N MET A 111 -23.39 29.51 -33.92
CA MET A 111 -24.69 29.47 -34.60
C MET A 111 -25.47 30.78 -34.47
N ALA A 112 -25.34 31.49 -33.34
CA ALA A 112 -26.00 32.79 -33.15
C ALA A 112 -25.31 33.95 -33.91
N ALA A 113 -24.09 33.74 -34.42
CA ALA A 113 -23.34 34.72 -35.20
C ALA A 113 -23.39 34.46 -36.71
N ALA A 114 -24.11 33.41 -37.14
CA ALA A 114 -24.40 33.07 -38.54
C ALA A 114 -25.84 33.46 -38.87
#